data_AF-T0KSP4-F1
#
_entry.id   AF-T0KSP4-F1
#
_cell.length_a   1.000
_cell.length_b   1.000
_cell.length_c   1.000
_cell.angle_alpha   90.00
_cell.angle_beta   90.00
_cell.angle_gamma   90.00
#
_symmetry.space_group_name_H-M   'P 1'
#
loop_
_entity.id
_entity.type
_entity.pdbx_description
1 polymer ?
#
loop_
_entity_poly.entity_id
_entity_poly.type
_entity_poly.pdbx_seq_one_letter_code
_entity_poly.pdbx_strand_id
1 'polypeptide(L)' 'MGYEKIEGSGSAVKFYNKEKDNLINLHKPLPSNVLKIYLIKQIQLNLMETL' A
#
# COMPACT_ATOMS: atom_id res chain seq x y z
N MET A 1 -12.44 -2.61 -2.09
CA MET A 1 -11.51 -1.65 -2.72
C MET A 1 -10.81 -2.21 -3.96
N GLY A 2 -11.04 -3.46 -4.40
CA GLY A 2 -10.54 -3.95 -5.69
C GLY A 2 -9.02 -4.08 -5.85
N TYR A 3 -8.25 -4.05 -4.76
CA TYR A 3 -6.79 -4.19 -4.82
C TYR A 3 -6.36 -5.66 -4.77
N GLU A 4 -5.45 -6.03 -5.65
CA GLU A 4 -4.72 -7.30 -5.66
C GLU A 4 -3.34 -7.13 -5.04
N LYS A 5 -2.96 -8.05 -4.15
CA LYS A 5 -1.65 -8.05 -3.50
C LYS A 5 -0.62 -8.70 -4.42
N ILE A 6 0.48 -7.99 -4.67
CA ILE A 6 1.63 -8.47 -5.44
C ILE A 6 2.84 -8.42 -4.52
N GLU A 7 3.44 -9.57 -4.21
CA GLU A 7 4.61 -9.67 -3.36
C GLU A 7 5.69 -10.58 -3.95
N GLY A 8 6.95 -10.29 -3.61
CA GLY A 8 8.09 -11.14 -3.91
C GLY A 8 8.79 -11.63 -2.65
N SER A 9 10.01 -12.15 -2.80
CA SER A 9 10.84 -12.59 -1.67
C SER A 9 11.32 -11.46 -0.75
N GLY A 10 11.30 -10.21 -1.23
CA GLY A 10 11.71 -9.03 -0.46
C GLY A 10 10.67 -8.53 0.55
N SER A 11 10.96 -7.36 1.15
CA SER A 11 10.04 -6.67 2.07
C SER A 11 9.02 -5.79 1.35
N ALA A 12 9.13 -5.55 0.05
CA ALA A 12 8.16 -4.75 -0.68
C ALA A 12 6.86 -5.55 -0.91
N VAL A 13 5.72 -4.91 -0.68
CA VAL A 13 4.38 -5.40 -1.00
C VAL A 13 3.67 -4.34 -1.82
N LYS A 14 3.15 -4.71 -2.98
CA LYS A 14 2.35 -3.81 -3.81
C LYS A 14 0.88 -4.20 -3.73
N PHE A 15 0.01 -3.22 -3.81
CA PHE A 15 -1.43 -3.38 -3.92
C PHE A 15 -1.86 -2.66 -5.19
N TYR A 16 -2.38 -3.39 -6.17
CA TYR A 16 -2.82 -2.82 -7.45
C TYR A 16 -4.33 -2.95 -7.63
N ASN A 17 -5.01 -1.85 -7.89
CA ASN A 17 -6.41 -1.85 -8.31
C ASN A 17 -6.46 -1.57 -9.81
N LYS A 18 -6.89 -2.57 -10.58
CA LYS A 18 -6.99 -2.50 -12.05
C LYS A 18 -8.10 -1.57 -12.54
N GLU A 19 -9.25 -1.55 -11.86
CA GLU A 19 -10.39 -0.71 -12.24
C GLU A 19 -10.08 0.79 -12.13
N LYS A 20 -9.25 1.16 -11.14
CA LYS A 20 -8.85 2.54 -10.85
C LYS A 20 -7.46 2.90 -11.37
N ASP A 21 -6.78 1.95 -12.02
CA ASP A 21 -5.36 2.02 -12.37
C ASP A 21 -4.48 2.62 -11.25
N ASN A 22 -4.67 2.13 -10.03
CA ASN A 22 -4.06 2.68 -8.83
C ASN A 22 -3.10 1.68 -8.18
N LEU A 23 -1.88 2.13 -7.86
CA LEU A 23 -0.83 1.31 -7.26
C LEU A 23 -0.36 1.89 -5.92
N ILE A 24 -0.49 1.10 -4.85
CA ILE A 24 0.04 1.43 -3.52
C ILE A 24 1.24 0.52 -3.24
N ASN A 25 2.39 1.10 -2.94
CA ASN A 25 3.60 0.39 -2.54
C ASN A 25 3.83 0.54 -1.03
N LEU A 26 3.90 -0.59 -0.31
CA LEU A 26 4.18 -0.65 1.12
C LEU A 26 5.38 -1.57 1.39
N HIS A 27 5.94 -1.46 2.59
CA HIS A 27 6.89 -2.43 3.10
C HIS A 27 6.19 -3.35 4.11
N LYS A 28 6.59 -4.63 4.13
CA LYS A 28 6.25 -5.58 5.18
C LYS A 28 6.57 -4.94 6.53
N PRO A 29 5.72 -5.13 7.55
CA PRO A 29 6.02 -4.63 8.87
C PRO A 29 7.40 -5.15 9.28
N LEU A 30 8.23 -4.24 9.80
CA LEU A 30 9.41 -4.63 10.55
C LEU A 30 8.94 -5.50 11.74
N PRO A 31 9.81 -6.31 12.37
CA PRO A 31 9.41 -7.18 13.49
C PRO A 31 8.75 -6.43 14.66
N SER A 32 8.95 -5.12 14.71
CA SER A 32 8.11 -4.20 15.49
C SER A 32 6.80 -3.97 14.75
N ASN A 33 5.68 -4.43 15.29
CA ASN A 33 4.30 -4.21 14.79
C ASN A 33 3.86 -2.72 14.85
N VAL A 34 4.79 -1.80 14.54
CA VAL A 34 4.65 -0.35 14.59
C VAL A 34 4.68 0.18 13.17
N LEU A 35 3.58 0.78 12.76
CA LEU A 35 3.46 1.47 11.48
C LEU A 35 3.89 2.92 11.63
N LYS A 36 4.80 3.39 10.78
CA LYS A 36 5.23 4.80 10.78
C LYS A 36 4.08 5.69 10.26
N ILE A 37 3.82 6.82 10.94
CA ILE A 37 2.74 7.77 10.62
C ILE A 37 2.77 8.29 9.18
N TYR A 38 3.92 8.30 8.50
CA TYR A 38 3.95 8.72 7.09
C TYR A 38 3.28 7.70 6.15
N LEU A 39 3.23 6.40 6.50
CA LEU A 39 2.63 5.34 5.69
C LEU A 39 1.10 5.48 5.63
N ILE A 40 0.43 5.46 6.79
CA ILE A 40 -0.40 6.60 7.21
C ILE A 40 -0.97 7.52 6.12
N LYS A 41 -0.33 8.70 6.06
CA LYS A 41 -0.64 9.79 5.16
C LYS A 41 -0.55 9.39 3.68
N GLN A 42 0.42 8.56 3.29
CA GLN A 42 0.55 8.12 1.91
C GLN A 42 -0.64 7.28 1.43
N ILE A 43 -1.17 6.40 2.28
CA ILE A 43 -2.37 5.62 1.99
C ILE A 43 -3.57 6.56 1.87
N GLN A 44 -3.73 7.51 2.79
CA GLN A 44 -4.85 8.47 2.74
C GLN A 44 -4.83 9.32 1.48
N LEU A 45 -3.67 9.86 1.09
CA LEU A 45 -3.53 10.64 -0.13
C LEU A 45 -3.88 9.82 -1.37
N ASN A 46 -3.36 8.59 -1.48
CA ASN A 46 -3.67 7.70 -2.59
C ASN A 46 -5.17 7.41 -2.71
N LEU A 47 -5.85 7.19 -1.57
CA LEU A 47 -7.26 6.83 -1.55
C LEU A 47 -8.19 8.04 -1.72
N MET A 48 -7.79 9.24 -1.27
CA MET A 48 -8.57 10.47 -1.45
C MET A 48 -8.52 10.97 -2.90
N GLU A 49 -7.40 10.78 -3.61
CA GLU A 49 -7.27 11.18 -5.02
C GLU A 49 -8.16 10.33 -5.96
N THR A 50 -8.64 9.18 -5.48
CA THR A 50 -9.50 8.25 -6.25
C THR A 50 -11.00 8.30 -5.89
N LEU A 51 -11.43 9.33 -5.16
CA LEU A 51 -12.83 9.66 -4.83
C LEU A 51 -13.22 10.98 -5.50
#